data_AF-A0A3D4PC27-F1
#
_entry.id   AF-A0A3D4PC27-F1
#
_cell.length_a   1.000
_cell.length_b   1.000
_cell.length_c   1.000
_cell.angle_alpha   90.00
_cell.angle_beta   90.00
_cell.angle_gamma   90.00
#
_symmetry.space_group_name_H-M   'P 1'
#
loop_
_entity.id
_entity.type
_entity.pdbx_description
1 polymer ?
#
loop_
_entity_poly.entity_id
_entity_poly.type
_entity_poly.pdbx_seq_one_letter_code
_entity_poly.pdbx_strand_id
1 'polypeptide(L)'
;ILFIDEIHRLPPAVEEFIYPAMEDFRVDIALGEGLNARTVNMTLKPFTIVGATTRSGMLTAPLRDRFVNRAHFDFYEHDELATLLMRNARKLKTSLTEEAALE
;
A
#
# COMPACT_ATOMS: atom_id res chain seq x y z
N ILE A 1 -9.02 -6.85 0.98
CA ILE A 1 -8.01 -5.81 0.69
C ILE A 1 -6.66 -6.38 1.06
N LEU A 2 -5.66 -6.27 0.20
CA LEU A 2 -4.25 -6.56 0.47
C LEU A 2 -3.51 -5.23 0.55
N PHE A 3 -3.03 -4.87 1.74
CA PHE A 3 -2.24 -3.66 1.93
C PHE A 3 -0.75 -4.01 1.89
N ILE A 4 0.01 -3.28 1.07
CA ILE A 4 1.46 -3.43 0.96
C ILE A 4 2.08 -2.08 1.28
N ASP A 5 2.67 -2.00 2.47
CA ASP A 5 3.47 -0.84 2.84
C ASP A 5 4.82 -0.87 2.12
N GLU A 6 5.37 0.30 1.85
CA GLU A 6 6.65 0.46 1.16
C GLU A 6 6.73 -0.38 -0.13
N ILE A 7 5.66 -0.38 -0.92
CA ILE A 7 5.50 -1.23 -2.12
C ILE A 7 6.64 -1.05 -3.14
N HIS A 8 7.34 0.07 -3.10
CA HIS A 8 8.52 0.35 -3.93
C HIS A 8 9.75 -0.52 -3.58
N ARG A 9 9.71 -1.25 -2.46
CA ARG A 9 10.77 -2.15 -2.01
C ARG A 9 10.51 -3.61 -2.38
N LEU A 10 9.44 -3.89 -3.12
CA LEU A 10 9.17 -5.24 -3.60
C LEU A 10 10.36 -5.74 -4.44
N PRO A 11 10.86 -6.97 -4.18
CA PRO A 11 11.82 -7.58 -5.07
C PRO A 11 11.23 -7.70 -6.48
N PRO A 12 12.01 -7.50 -7.57
CA PRO A 12 11.50 -7.56 -8.94
C PRO A 12 10.71 -8.84 -9.24
N ALA A 13 11.18 -9.99 -8.75
CA ALA A 13 10.48 -11.27 -8.93
C ALA A 13 9.09 -11.30 -8.27
N VAL A 14 8.92 -10.63 -7.12
CA VAL A 14 7.63 -10.52 -6.43
C VAL A 14 6.72 -9.51 -7.12
N GLU A 15 7.31 -8.43 -7.64
CA GLU A 15 6.59 -7.42 -8.42
C GLU A 15 6.00 -8.04 -9.70
N GLU A 16 6.79 -8.79 -10.46
CA GLU A 16 6.30 -9.51 -11.65
C GLU A 16 5.19 -10.51 -11.31
N PHE A 17 5.31 -11.17 -10.15
CA PHE A 17 4.29 -12.10 -9.67
C PHE A 17 2.96 -11.44 -9.32
N ILE A 18 2.96 -10.14 -8.98
CA ILE A 18 1.75 -9.43 -8.56
C ILE A 18 0.92 -8.93 -9.76
N TYR A 19 1.52 -8.78 -10.94
CA TYR A 19 0.83 -8.24 -12.11
C TYR A 19 -0.41 -9.05 -12.50
N PRO A 20 -0.34 -10.39 -12.65
CA PRO A 20 -1.52 -11.19 -13.00
C PRO A 20 -2.56 -11.20 -11.88
N ALA A 21 -2.13 -11.01 -10.63
CA ALA A 21 -3.04 -10.93 -9.49
C ALA A 21 -3.85 -9.62 -9.51
N MET A 22 -3.26 -8.53 -10.00
CA MET A 22 -3.91 -7.23 -10.18
C MET A 22 -4.81 -7.17 -11.41
N GLU A 23 -4.38 -7.75 -12.52
CA GLU A 23 -5.06 -7.65 -13.82
C GLU A 23 -6.18 -8.69 -13.97
N ASP A 24 -5.86 -9.94 -13.66
CA ASP A 24 -6.69 -11.09 -14.01
C ASP A 24 -7.18 -11.88 -12.79
N PHE A 25 -6.85 -11.45 -11.57
CA PHE A 25 -7.07 -12.20 -10.34
C PHE A 25 -6.57 -13.64 -10.42
N ARG A 26 -5.32 -13.84 -10.87
CA ARG A 26 -4.67 -15.15 -10.92
C ARG A 26 -3.21 -15.09 -10.55
N VAL A 27 -2.63 -16.23 -10.18
CA VAL A 27 -1.20 -16.40 -9.94
C VAL A 27 -0.71 -17.70 -10.54
N ASP A 28 0.51 -17.69 -11.06
CA ASP A 28 1.16 -18.87 -11.65
C ASP A 28 2.15 -19.45 -10.65
N ILE A 29 1.87 -20.64 -10.13
CA ILE A 29 2.69 -21.28 -9.09
C ILE A 29 3.49 -22.42 -9.74
N ALA A 30 4.82 -22.34 -9.67
CA ALA A 30 5.68 -23.45 -10.03
C ALA A 30 5.59 -24.54 -8.95
N LEU A 31 5.24 -25.77 -9.37
CA LEU A 31 5.21 -26.95 -8.51
C LEU A 31 6.28 -27.95 -8.96
N GLY A 32 7.08 -28.42 -8.00
CA GLY A 32 8.16 -29.37 -8.24
C GLY A 32 9.47 -28.71 -8.69
N GLU A 33 10.48 -29.54 -8.94
CA GLU A 33 11.83 -29.11 -9.33
C GLU A 33 12.33 -29.91 -10.55
N GLY A 34 13.30 -29.35 -11.29
CA GLY A 34 13.94 -30.00 -12.42
C GLY A 34 12.99 -30.27 -13.59
N LEU A 35 13.19 -31.38 -14.30
CA LEU A 35 12.40 -31.76 -15.48
C LEU A 35 10.91 -32.03 -15.19
N ASN A 36 10.55 -32.21 -13.92
CA ASN A 36 9.17 -32.46 -13.49
C ASN A 36 8.47 -31.17 -13.02
N ALA A 37 9.12 -30.02 -13.08
CA ALA A 37 8.52 -28.75 -12.72
C ALA A 37 7.35 -28.45 -13.67
N ARG A 38 6.19 -28.12 -13.09
CA ARG A 38 5.00 -27.68 -13.83
C ARG A 38 4.45 -26.40 -13.22
N THR A 39 4.00 -25.50 -14.07
CA THR A 39 3.30 -24.29 -13.64
C THR A 39 1.81 -24.57 -13.52
N VAL A 40 1.23 -24.28 -12.36
CA VAL A 40 -0.21 -24.35 -12.14
C VAL A 40 -0.74 -22.93 -12.02
N ASN A 41 -1.70 -22.60 -12.87
CA ASN A 41 -2.45 -21.36 -12.76
C ASN A 41 -3.53 -21.52 -11.67
N MET A 42 -3.52 -20.61 -10.69
CA MET A 42 -4.49 -20.57 -9.62
C MET A 42 -5.31 -19.28 -9.72
N THR A 43 -6.63 -19.42 -9.79
CA THR A 43 -7.56 -18.28 -9.73
C THR A 43 -7.70 -17.78 -8.30
N LEU A 44 -7.63 -16.46 -8.13
CA LEU A 44 -7.83 -15.75 -6.88
C LEU A 44 -9.27 -15.25 -6.77
N LYS A 45 -9.73 -15.06 -5.53
CA LYS A 45 -10.95 -14.29 -5.28
C LYS A 45 -10.67 -12.81 -5.60
N PRO A 46 -11.66 -12.05 -6.13
CA PRO A 46 -11.51 -10.61 -6.32
C PRO A 46 -11.07 -9.93 -5.03
N PHE A 47 -10.09 -9.05 -5.13
CA PHE A 47 -9.55 -8.28 -4.02
C PHE A 47 -9.03 -6.92 -4.50
N THR A 48 -8.75 -6.03 -3.55
CA THR A 48 -8.17 -4.72 -3.84
C THR A 48 -6.77 -4.67 -3.27
N ILE A 49 -5.78 -4.29 -4.07
CA ILE A 49 -4.44 -3.96 -3.60
C ILE A 49 -4.40 -2.47 -3.26
N VAL A 50 -3.90 -2.16 -2.07
CA VAL A 50 -3.57 -0.80 -1.66
C VAL A 50 -2.07 -0.77 -1.38
N GLY A 51 -1.32 -0.08 -2.24
CA GLY A 51 0.11 0.14 -2.06
C GLY A 51 0.37 1.50 -1.41
N ALA A 52 1.19 1.53 -0.36
CA ALA A 52 1.73 2.77 0.21
C ALA A 52 3.21 2.90 -0.13
N THR A 53 3.68 4.12 -0.34
CA THR A 53 5.10 4.40 -0.57
C THR A 53 5.47 5.79 -0.13
N THR A 54 6.61 5.91 0.54
CA THR A 54 7.25 7.21 0.82
C THR A 54 8.02 7.77 -0.38
N ARG A 55 8.20 6.97 -1.45
CA ARG A 55 9.06 7.28 -2.60
C ARG A 55 8.38 6.87 -3.91
N SER A 56 7.36 7.62 -4.31
CA SER A 56 6.58 7.34 -5.53
C SER A 56 7.43 7.31 -6.80
N GLY A 57 8.51 8.10 -6.86
CA GLY A 57 9.47 8.12 -7.97
C GLY A 57 10.30 6.85 -8.12
N MET A 58 10.33 5.95 -7.12
CA MET A 58 11.03 4.67 -7.19
C MET A 58 10.11 3.51 -7.61
N LEU A 59 8.83 3.76 -7.89
CA LEU A 59 7.96 2.77 -8.48
C LEU A 59 8.32 2.59 -9.96
N THR A 60 8.42 1.33 -10.40
CA THR A 60 8.55 1.02 -11.82
C THR A 60 7.31 1.51 -12.57
N ALA A 61 7.48 1.88 -13.84
CA ALA A 61 6.32 2.26 -14.67
C ALA A 61 5.29 1.11 -14.77
N PRO A 62 5.68 -0.16 -15.00
CA PRO A 62 4.73 -1.27 -15.03
C PRO A 62 3.88 -1.42 -13.76
N LEU A 63 4.47 -1.34 -12.57
CA LEU A 63 3.71 -1.45 -11.32
C LEU A 63 2.78 -0.25 -11.14
N ARG A 64 3.30 0.97 -11.34
CA ARG A 64 2.53 2.22 -11.18
C ARG A 64 1.34 2.27 -12.13
N ASP A 65 1.49 1.83 -13.38
CA ASP A 65 0.47 1.95 -14.41
C ASP A 65 -0.73 1.02 -14.18
N ARG A 66 -0.57 -0.01 -13.34
CA ARG A 66 -1.66 -0.90 -12.88
C ARG A 66 -2.51 -0.32 -11.76
N PHE A 67 -2.04 0.72 -11.07
CA PHE A 67 -2.86 1.44 -10.10
C PHE A 67 -3.69 2.51 -10.82
N VAL A 68 -4.99 2.21 -10.98
CA VAL A 68 -5.99 3.12 -11.55
C VAL A 68 -6.19 4.34 -10.64
N ASN A 69 -6.32 4.10 -9.33
CA ASN A 69 -6.47 5.16 -8.33
C ASN A 69 -5.10 5.49 -7.73
N ARG A 70 -4.73 6.76 -7.76
CA ARG A 70 -3.49 7.28 -7.19
C ARG A 70 -3.84 8.49 -6.35
N ALA A 71 -3.55 8.41 -5.05
CA ALA A 71 -3.71 9.52 -4.13
C ALA A 71 -2.33 9.96 -3.64
N HIS A 72 -2.15 11.26 -3.55
CA HIS A 72 -1.02 11.85 -2.83
C HIS A 72 -1.54 12.39 -1.51
N PHE A 73 -0.78 12.16 -0.44
CA PHE A 73 -1.07 12.72 0.87
C PHE A 73 -0.13 13.89 1.06
N ASP A 74 -0.69 15.08 1.15
CA ASP A 74 0.04 16.29 1.51
C ASP A 74 0.32 16.32 3.01
N PHE A 75 1.22 17.20 3.42
CA PHE A 75 1.41 17.49 4.83
C PHE A 75 0.14 18.15 5.38
N TYR A 76 -0.18 17.82 6.63
CA TYR A 76 -1.23 18.52 7.35
C TYR A 76 -0.83 19.96 7.61
N GLU A 77 -1.78 20.87 7.45
CA GLU A 77 -1.65 22.25 7.91
C GLU A 77 -1.68 22.32 9.44
N HIS A 78 -1.20 23.42 10.02
CA HIS A 78 -1.10 23.57 11.47
C HIS A 78 -2.45 23.46 12.19
N ASP A 79 -3.52 23.97 11.60
CA ASP A 79 -4.88 23.88 12.12
C ASP A 79 -5.46 22.45 12.06
N GLU A 80 -5.12 21.69 11.02
CA GLU A 80 -5.45 20.28 10.91
C GLU A 80 -4.73 19.45 11.99
N LEU A 81 -3.44 19.72 12.22
CA LEU A 81 -2.66 19.10 13.30
C LEU A 81 -3.24 19.45 14.67
N ALA A 82 -3.56 20.72 14.92
CA ALA A 82 -4.20 21.16 16.17
C ALA A 82 -5.51 20.41 16.42
N THR A 83 -6.33 20.24 15.38
CA THR A 83 -7.58 19.47 15.44
C THR A 83 -7.33 18.00 15.81
N LEU A 84 -6.30 17.38 15.21
CA LEU A 84 -5.90 16.01 15.53
C LEU A 84 -5.40 15.89 16.98
N LEU A 85 -4.58 16.82 17.44
CA LEU A 85 -4.07 16.86 18.81
C LEU A 85 -5.19 16.99 19.83
N MET A 86 -6.08 17.97 19.67
CA MET A 86 -7.25 18.19 20.53
C MET A 86 -8.15 16.95 20.59
N ARG A 87 -8.39 16.30 19.43
CA ARG A 87 -9.17 15.06 19.37
C ARG A 87 -8.51 13.92 20.15
N ASN A 88 -7.20 13.76 20.04
CA ASN A 88 -6.47 12.70 20.73
C ASN A 88 -6.32 12.97 22.23
N ALA A 89 -6.10 14.22 22.65
CA ALA A 89 -6.07 14.61 24.06
C ALA A 89 -7.37 14.23 24.78
N ARG A 90 -8.53 14.50 24.15
CA ARG A 90 -9.85 14.04 24.65
C ARG A 90 -9.94 12.53 24.81
N LYS A 91 -9.45 11.76 23.83
CA LYS A 91 -9.45 10.28 23.88
C LYS A 91 -8.54 9.74 24.98
N LEU A 92 -7.39 10.38 25.19
CA LEU A 92 -6.40 10.01 26.20
C LEU A 92 -6.73 10.57 27.59
N LYS A 93 -7.78 11.39 27.73
CA LYS A 93 -8.17 12.08 28.97
C LYS A 93 -7.06 12.97 29.52
N THR A 94 -6.31 13.60 28.62
CA THR A 94 -5.27 14.58 28.95
C THR A 94 -5.79 15.98 28.67
N SER A 95 -5.46 16.93 29.54
CA SER A 95 -5.73 18.35 29.31
C SER A 95 -4.77 18.91 28.26
N LEU A 96 -5.32 19.53 27.21
CA LEU A 96 -4.60 20.28 26.20
C LEU A 96 -5.43 21.53 25.90
N THR A 97 -4.81 22.70 25.94
CA THR A 97 -5.46 23.97 25.55
C THR A 97 -5.38 24.14 24.04
N GLU A 98 -6.31 24.92 23.45
CA GLU A 98 -6.30 25.18 22.01
C GLU A 98 -5.04 25.93 21.56
N GLU A 99 -4.56 26.88 22.36
CA GLU A 99 -3.31 27.61 22.11
C GLU A 99 -2.11 26.65 22.04
N ALA A 100 -1.99 25.72 23.00
CA ALA A 100 -0.92 24.71 23.00
C ALA A 100 -1.05 23.65 21.91
N ALA A 101 -2.20 23.55 21.24
CA ALA A 101 -2.39 22.65 20.10
C ALA A 101 -1.99 23.31 18.76
N LEU A 102 -1.92 24.65 18.72
CA LEU A 102 -1.62 25.46 17.54
C LEU A 102 -0.15 25.94 17.49
N GLU A 103 0.55 25.92 18.63
CA GLU A 103 1.97 26.29 18.79
C GLU A 103 2.91 25.09 18.58
#